data_AF-A0A7K7SEC8-F1
#
_entry.id   AF-A0A7K7SEC8-F1
#
_cell.length_a   1.000
_cell.length_b   1.000
_cell.length_c   1.000
_cell.angle_alpha   90.00
_cell.angle_beta   90.00
_cell.angle_gamma   90.00
#
_symmetry.space_group_name_H-M   'P 1'
#
loop_
_entity.id
_entity.type
_entity.pdbx_description
1 polymer ?
#
loop_
_entity_poly.entity_id
_entity_poly.type
_entity_poly.pdbx_seq_one_letter_code
_entity_poly.pdbx_strand_id
1 'polypeptide(L)'
;IPQISYASTAPELSDPGRYEFFSRVVPPDSYQAQAMVAVVRALGWSYVSTLASEGNYGESGVEAFVQSSREAGGLCIAQSIKIPREPKPGEFTKVIGRLMETS
;
A
#
# COMPACT_ATOMS: atom_id res chain seq x y z
N ILE A 1 3.10 11.36 26.90
CA ILE A 1 1.62 11.33 27.01
C ILE A 1 1.14 10.24 26.05
N PRO A 2 0.41 9.21 26.51
CA PRO A 2 -0.10 8.16 25.63
C PRO A 2 -1.08 8.70 24.57
N GLN A 3 -0.98 8.21 23.33
CA GLN A 3 -1.90 8.51 22.23
C GLN A 3 -2.50 7.20 21.70
N ILE A 4 -3.83 7.11 21.67
CA ILE A 4 -4.55 5.96 21.13
C ILE A 4 -5.34 6.39 19.89
N SER A 5 -4.96 5.90 18.72
CA SER A 5 -5.65 6.22 17.46
C SER A 5 -6.74 5.20 17.10
N TYR A 6 -7.86 5.70 16.58
CA TYR A 6 -8.95 4.87 16.06
C TYR A 6 -8.89 4.64 14.54
N ALA A 7 -8.03 5.36 13.81
CA ALA A 7 -8.02 5.36 12.35
C ALA A 7 -6.63 5.30 11.71
N SER A 8 -5.54 5.43 12.48
CA SER A 8 -4.19 5.42 11.91
C SER A 8 -3.70 3.99 11.72
N THR A 9 -3.69 3.52 10.48
CA THR A 9 -3.35 2.12 10.15
C THR A 9 -1.97 1.94 9.50
N ALA A 10 -1.26 3.04 9.21
CA ALA A 10 0.08 2.98 8.59
C ALA A 10 1.02 2.01 9.34
N PRO A 11 1.72 1.08 8.65
CA PRO A 11 2.56 0.06 9.28
C PRO A 11 3.69 0.64 10.16
N GLU A 12 4.28 1.77 9.75
CA GLU A 12 5.38 2.45 10.45
C GLU A 12 5.05 2.85 11.90
N LEU A 13 3.77 3.09 12.21
CA LEU A 13 3.30 3.44 13.55
C LEU A 13 3.40 2.27 14.55
N SER A 14 3.81 1.09 14.08
CA SER A 14 4.03 -0.09 14.91
C SER A 14 5.46 -0.17 15.45
N ASP A 15 6.36 0.75 15.09
CA ASP A 15 7.74 0.79 15.57
C ASP A 15 7.81 1.45 16.97
N PRO A 16 8.02 0.68 18.06
CA PRO A 16 8.08 1.24 19.40
C PRO A 16 9.33 2.07 19.67
N GLY A 17 10.40 1.91 18.88
CA GLY A 17 11.61 2.74 18.99
C GLY A 17 11.40 4.16 18.47
N ARG A 18 10.45 4.35 17.55
CA ARG A 18 10.06 5.66 17.02
C ARG A 18 8.80 6.22 17.67
N TYR A 19 7.88 5.35 18.10
CA TYR A 19 6.53 5.71 18.56
C TYR A 19 6.16 5.06 19.89
N GLU A 20 7.03 5.18 20.91
CA GLU A 20 6.88 4.55 22.24
C GLU A 20 5.51 4.75 22.91
N PHE A 21 4.91 5.93 22.76
CA PHE A 21 3.63 6.28 23.39
C PHE A 21 2.42 6.12 22.47
N PHE A 22 2.59 5.53 21.29
CA PHE A 22 1.51 5.33 20.32
C PHE A 22 0.86 3.96 20.48
N SER A 23 -0.47 3.94 20.41
CA SER A 23 -1.26 2.72 20.33
C SER A 23 -2.43 2.94 19.39
N ARG A 24 -3.06 1.86 18.94
CA ARG A 24 -4.25 1.92 18.08
C ARG A 24 -5.19 0.75 18.33
N VAL A 25 -6.45 0.96 18.04
CA VAL A 25 -7.52 -0.06 18.14
C VAL A 25 -7.84 -0.72 16.79
N VAL A 26 -7.12 -0.34 15.74
CA VAL A 26 -7.24 -0.87 14.38
C VAL A 26 -5.96 -1.60 13.97
N PRO A 27 -6.03 -2.63 13.10
CA PRO A 27 -4.84 -3.35 12.65
C PRO A 27 -3.97 -2.47 11.73
N PRO A 28 -2.66 -2.77 11.63
CA PRO A 28 -1.81 -2.19 10.59
C PRO A 28 -2.26 -2.59 9.18
N ASP A 29 -1.96 -1.74 8.20
CA ASP A 29 -2.19 -2.02 6.77
C ASP A 29 -1.37 -3.22 6.26
N SER A 30 -0.39 -3.73 7.01
CA SER A 30 0.31 -4.98 6.67
C SER A 30 -0.65 -6.17 6.59
N TYR A 31 -1.70 -6.20 7.42
CA TYR A 31 -2.75 -7.22 7.33
C TYR A 31 -3.63 -7.01 6.09
N GLN A 32 -3.93 -5.75 5.74
CA GLN A 32 -4.67 -5.43 4.53
C GLN A 32 -3.88 -5.83 3.27
N ALA A 33 -2.57 -5.60 3.26
CA ALA A 33 -1.67 -6.02 2.19
C ALA A 33 -1.66 -7.55 2.01
N GLN A 34 -1.57 -8.31 3.10
CA GLN A 34 -1.67 -9.78 3.06
C GLN A 34 -3.02 -10.25 2.48
N ALA A 35 -4.12 -9.63 2.91
CA ALA A 35 -5.45 -9.93 2.39
C ALA A 35 -5.55 -9.63 0.88
N MET A 36 -4.99 -8.50 0.43
CA MET A 36 -4.94 -8.15 -1.00
C MET A 36 -4.16 -9.19 -1.80
N VAL A 37 -3.00 -9.65 -1.32
CA VAL A 37 -2.23 -10.73 -1.99
C VAL A 37 -3.04 -12.02 -2.06
N ALA A 38 -3.75 -12.39 -0.98
CA ALA A 38 -4.62 -13.56 -0.98
C ALA A 38 -5.75 -13.45 -2.02
N VAL A 39 -6.36 -12.27 -2.18
CA VAL A 39 -7.38 -12.02 -3.21
C VAL A 39 -6.80 -12.16 -4.62
N VAL A 40 -5.65 -11.53 -4.90
CA VAL A 40 -4.98 -11.60 -6.21
C VAL A 40 -4.67 -13.05 -6.57
N ARG A 41 -4.20 -13.86 -5.61
CA ARG A 41 -3.95 -15.30 -5.79
C ARG A 41 -5.23 -16.10 -6.02
N ALA A 42 -6.28 -15.83 -5.25
CA ALA A 42 -7.56 -16.51 -5.40
C ALA A 42 -8.20 -16.26 -6.78
N LEU A 43 -7.92 -15.10 -7.37
CA LEU A 43 -8.35 -14.75 -8.73
C LEU A 43 -7.44 -15.27 -9.84
N GLY A 44 -6.32 -15.92 -9.49
CA GLY A 44 -5.36 -16.46 -10.46
C GLY A 44 -4.54 -15.39 -11.19
N TRP A 45 -4.47 -14.17 -10.65
CA TRP A 45 -3.67 -13.09 -11.24
C TRP A 45 -2.19 -13.23 -10.84
N SER A 46 -1.29 -13.13 -11.82
CA SER A 46 0.15 -13.24 -11.62
C SER A 46 0.93 -11.98 -12.00
N TYR A 47 0.26 -10.98 -12.58
CA TYR A 47 0.88 -9.75 -13.07
C TYR A 47 -0.04 -8.56 -12.77
N VAL A 48 0.40 -7.68 -11.87
CA VAL A 48 -0.40 -6.55 -11.38
C VAL A 48 0.41 -5.27 -11.33
N SER A 49 -0.25 -4.11 -11.41
CA SER A 49 0.36 -2.81 -11.11
C SER A 49 -0.10 -2.32 -9.75
N THR A 50 0.74 -1.57 -9.04
CA THR A 50 0.35 -0.91 -7.78
C THR A 50 0.26 0.60 -7.95
N LEU A 51 -0.69 1.19 -7.23
CA LEU A 51 -0.94 2.62 -7.23
C LEU A 51 -1.09 3.08 -5.78
N ALA A 52 -0.25 4.01 -5.34
CA ALA A 52 -0.28 4.57 -3.99
C ALA A 52 -0.70 6.04 -4.01
N SER A 53 -1.51 6.44 -3.04
CA SER A 53 -1.59 7.85 -2.67
C SER A 53 -0.29 8.29 -2.02
N GLU A 54 0.21 9.47 -2.38
CA GLU A 54 1.43 10.02 -1.83
C GLU A 54 1.36 10.22 -0.30
N GLY A 55 2.44 9.84 0.37
CA GLY A 55 2.58 9.88 1.82
C GLY A 55 2.51 8.50 2.48
N ASN A 56 2.84 8.48 3.77
CA ASN A 56 3.24 7.26 4.47
C ASN A 56 2.20 6.13 4.43
N TYR A 57 0.90 6.45 4.51
CA TYR A 57 -0.15 5.43 4.42
C TYR A 57 -0.12 4.65 3.09
N GLY A 58 -0.20 5.34 1.96
CA GLY A 58 -0.25 4.69 0.65
C GLY A 58 1.07 4.01 0.30
N GLU A 59 2.20 4.65 0.63
CA GLU A 59 3.53 4.12 0.32
C GLU A 59 3.88 2.90 1.16
N SER A 60 3.71 2.95 2.48
CA SER A 60 3.97 1.80 3.34
C SER A 60 2.97 0.67 3.10
N GLY A 61 1.72 0.97 2.71
CA GLY A 61 0.75 -0.04 2.30
C GLY A 61 1.19 -0.80 1.04
N VAL A 62 1.65 -0.08 0.01
CA VAL A 62 2.19 -0.71 -1.22
C VAL A 62 3.49 -1.47 -0.93
N GLU A 63 4.37 -0.96 -0.09
CA GLU A 63 5.57 -1.68 0.33
C GLU A 63 5.22 -3.00 1.05
N ALA A 64 4.26 -2.97 1.97
CA ALA A 64 3.76 -4.18 2.62
C ALA A 64 3.14 -5.17 1.63
N PHE A 65 2.44 -4.69 0.60
CA PHE A 65 1.90 -5.54 -0.47
C PHE A 65 3.02 -6.17 -1.32
N VAL A 66 4.04 -5.40 -1.69
CA VAL A 66 5.21 -5.89 -2.43
C VAL A 66 5.96 -6.95 -1.63
N GLN A 67 6.14 -6.72 -0.33
CA GLN A 67 6.80 -7.69 0.53
C GLN A 67 5.96 -8.97 0.67
N SER A 68 4.66 -8.83 0.92
CA SER A 68 3.73 -9.96 1.01
C SER A 68 3.65 -10.76 -0.30
N SER A 69 3.72 -10.09 -1.47
CA SER A 69 3.67 -10.75 -2.77
C SER A 69 4.96 -11.53 -3.07
N ARG A 70 6.12 -11.01 -2.65
CA ARG A 70 7.40 -11.72 -2.71
C ARG A 70 7.42 -12.97 -1.84
N GLU A 71 6.91 -12.86 -0.62
CA GLU A 71 6.80 -13.99 0.31
C GLU A 71 5.82 -15.07 -0.18
N ALA A 72 4.70 -14.66 -0.77
CA ALA A 72 3.71 -15.57 -1.34
C ALA A 72 4.20 -16.27 -2.62
N GLY A 73 5.04 -15.59 -3.41
CA GLY A 73 5.53 -16.06 -4.70
C GLY A 73 4.47 -16.05 -5.81
N GLY A 74 4.92 -16.10 -7.07
CA GLY A 74 4.04 -16.22 -8.25
C GLY A 74 3.29 -14.95 -8.66
N LEU A 75 3.56 -13.81 -8.02
CA LEU A 75 3.06 -12.49 -8.40
C LEU A 75 4.23 -11.60 -8.84
N CYS A 76 4.07 -10.94 -9.98
CA CYS A 76 4.99 -9.94 -10.48
C CYS A 76 4.31 -8.56 -10.50
N ILE A 77 5.08 -7.53 -10.13
CA ILE A 77 4.62 -6.14 -10.10
C ILE A 77 5.16 -5.45 -11.34
N ALA A 78 4.27 -5.13 -12.27
CA ALA A 78 4.60 -4.50 -13.55
C ALA A 78 5.20 -3.10 -13.35
N GLN A 79 4.53 -2.31 -12.51
CA GLN A 79 4.93 -0.98 -12.15
C GLN A 79 4.29 -0.57 -10.83
N SER A 80 4.95 0.35 -10.14
CA SER A 80 4.45 1.00 -8.95
C SER A 80 4.40 2.50 -9.19
N ILE A 81 3.19 3.06 -9.18
CA ILE A 81 2.95 4.48 -9.45
C ILE A 81 2.45 5.15 -8.16
N LYS A 82 2.79 6.43 -8.00
CA LYS A 82 2.26 7.28 -6.93
C LYS A 82 1.39 8.37 -7.53
N ILE A 83 0.32 8.75 -6.84
CA ILE A 83 -0.51 9.92 -7.15
C ILE A 83 -0.34 10.96 -6.04
N PRO A 84 0.03 12.20 -6.37
CA PRO A 84 0.13 13.28 -5.40
C PRO A 84 -1.18 13.52 -4.66
N ARG A 85 -1.12 13.99 -3.41
CA ARG A 85 -2.33 14.32 -2.63
C ARG A 85 -3.15 15.44 -3.26
N GLU A 86 -2.46 16.37 -3.92
CA GLU A 86 -3.06 17.51 -4.62
C GLU A 86 -2.68 17.45 -6.10
N PRO A 87 -3.30 16.54 -6.87
CA PRO A 87 -2.92 16.33 -8.26
C PRO A 87 -3.36 17.52 -9.11
N LYS A 88 -2.47 17.97 -9.98
CA LYS A 88 -2.80 19.03 -10.94
C LYS A 88 -3.80 18.52 -11.99
N PRO A 89 -4.62 19.40 -12.59
CA PRO A 89 -5.48 19.01 -13.70
C PRO A 89 -4.70 18.24 -14.78
N GLY A 90 -5.21 17.07 -15.16
CA GLY A 90 -4.59 16.17 -16.14
C GLY A 90 -3.58 15.16 -15.60
N GLU A 91 -3.18 15.19 -14.33
CA GLU A 91 -2.28 14.17 -13.78
C GLU A 91 -2.90 12.77 -13.75
N PHE A 92 -4.17 12.65 -13.34
CA PHE A 92 -4.86 11.36 -13.37
C PHE A 92 -4.87 10.76 -14.78
N THR A 93 -5.10 11.58 -15.81
CA THR A 93 -5.07 11.13 -17.20
C THR A 93 -3.68 10.60 -17.59
N LYS A 94 -2.61 11.24 -17.15
CA LYS A 94 -1.23 10.76 -17.37
C LYS A 94 -0.99 9.42 -16.66
N VAL A 95 -1.44 9.28 -15.42
CA VAL A 95 -1.31 8.04 -14.64
C VAL A 95 -2.09 6.89 -15.28
N ILE A 96 -3.31 7.17 -15.75
CA ILE A 96 -4.12 6.19 -16.51
C ILE A 96 -3.38 5.78 -17.78
N GLY A 97 -2.87 6.74 -18.56
CA GLY A 97 -2.08 6.46 -19.76
C GLY A 97 -0.91 5.52 -19.48
N ARG A 98 -0.15 5.80 -18.40
CA ARG A 98 0.97 4.96 -17.96
C ARG A 98 0.53 3.56 -17.52
N LEU A 99 -0.61 3.42 -16.84
CA LEU A 99 -1.15 2.11 -16.44
C LEU A 99 -1.55 1.26 -17.65
N MET A 100 -2.04 1.90 -18.72
CA MET A 100 -2.42 1.21 -19.96
C MET A 100 -1.22 0.70 -20.76
N GLU A 101 -0.02 1.27 -20.58
CA GLU A 101 1.22 0.82 -21.26
C GLU A 101 1.69 -0.57 -20.81
N THR A 102 1.30 -1.02 -19.62
CA THR A 102 1.67 -2.33 -19.07
C THR A 102 0.48 -3.31 -18.97
N SER A 103 -0.63 -2.99 -19.65
CA SER A 103 -1.83 -3.86 -19.72
C SER A 103 -1.69 -4.92 -20.80
#